data_AF-A0AAW2R6S1-F1
#
_entry.id   AF-A0AAW2R6S1-F1
#
_cell.length_a   1.000
_cell.length_b   1.000
_cell.length_c   1.000
_cell.angle_alpha   90.00
_cell.angle_beta   90.00
_cell.angle_gamma   90.00
#
_symmetry.space_group_name_H-M   'P 1'
#
loop_
_entity.id
_entity.type
_entity.pdbx_description
1 polymer ?
#
loop_
_entity_poly.entity_id
_entity_poly.type
_entity_poly.pdbx_seq_one_letter_code
_entity_poly.pdbx_strand_id
1 'polypeptide(L)'
;MYAITEAMCCWRHYLLGRKFYIITDHQNLKGLLTQTIQTPAQYRWLNKLLGYDYVILYTPGMANVVADALSHHSTASLRLFIRLSTATPSIIDGLHQFFSSHPNGLSIRRHLQ
;
A
#
# COMPACT_ATOMS: atom_id res chain seq x y z
N MET A 1 10.85 -9.78 -0.28
CA MET A 1 9.75 -9.92 0.71
C MET A 1 8.96 -8.64 0.95
N TYR A 2 9.62 -7.47 1.14
CA TYR A 2 8.91 -6.22 1.42
C TYR A 2 7.84 -5.86 0.37
N ALA A 3 8.19 -5.93 -0.92
CA ALA A 3 7.24 -5.65 -2.01
C ALA A 3 5.97 -6.52 -1.96
N ILE A 4 6.11 -7.81 -1.64
CA ILE A 4 4.98 -8.74 -1.51
C ILE A 4 4.10 -8.35 -0.32
N THR A 5 4.71 -8.08 0.84
CA THR A 5 3.94 -7.70 2.04
C THR A 5 3.22 -6.37 1.88
N GLU A 6 3.82 -5.40 1.18
CA GLU A 6 3.17 -4.11 0.89
C GLU A 6 2.02 -4.28 -0.10
N ALA A 7 2.22 -5.04 -1.18
CA ALA A 7 1.15 -5.37 -2.11
C ALA A 7 -0.03 -6.03 -1.36
N MET A 8 0.23 -6.99 -0.48
CA MET A 8 -0.84 -7.64 0.27
C MET A 8 -1.57 -6.71 1.24
N CYS A 9 -0.89 -5.71 1.82
CA CYS A 9 -1.55 -4.66 2.59
C CYS A 9 -2.49 -3.82 1.71
N CYS A 10 -2.02 -3.36 0.54
CA CYS A 10 -2.82 -2.54 -0.37
C CYS A 10 -4.03 -3.29 -0.93
N TRP A 11 -3.84 -4.55 -1.32
CA TRP A 11 -4.86 -5.36 -1.98
C TRP A 11 -5.62 -6.29 -1.01
N ARG A 12 -5.47 -6.11 0.31
CA ARG A 12 -6.06 -6.98 1.36
C ARG A 12 -7.54 -7.30 1.13
N HIS A 13 -8.33 -6.29 0.76
CA HIS A 13 -9.77 -6.40 0.55
C HIS A 13 -10.15 -7.27 -0.65
N TYR A 14 -9.26 -7.44 -1.64
CA TYR A 14 -9.47 -8.35 -2.77
C TYR A 14 -8.93 -9.75 -2.53
N LEU A 15 -7.90 -9.88 -1.69
CA LEU A 15 -7.16 -11.13 -1.47
C LEU A 15 -7.73 -11.97 -0.31
N LEU A 16 -8.40 -11.35 0.65
CA LEU A 16 -8.93 -12.06 1.81
C LEU A 16 -10.04 -13.05 1.40
N GLY A 17 -9.90 -14.32 1.81
CA GLY A 17 -10.89 -15.37 1.53
C GLY A 17 -10.84 -15.94 0.11
N ARG A 18 -9.84 -15.58 -0.71
CA ARG A 18 -9.66 -16.12 -2.06
C ARG A 18 -8.27 -16.70 -2.21
N LYS A 19 -8.17 -17.74 -3.05
CA LYS A 19 -6.89 -18.29 -3.47
C LYS A 19 -6.27 -17.43 -4.56
N PHE A 20 -5.00 -17.09 -4.44
CA PHE A 20 -4.27 -16.31 -5.45
C PHE A 20 -2.84 -16.80 -5.66
N TYR A 21 -2.21 -16.29 -6.72
CA TYR A 21 -0.86 -16.64 -7.11
C TYR A 21 0.07 -15.45 -6.94
N ILE A 22 1.20 -15.68 -6.24
CA ILE A 22 2.26 -14.70 -6.10
C ILE A 22 3.37 -15.10 -7.06
N ILE A 23 3.53 -14.35 -8.14
CA ILE A 23 4.61 -14.55 -9.11
C ILE A 23 5.79 -13.69 -8.67
N THR A 24 6.96 -14.30 -8.50
CA THR A 24 8.18 -13.60 -8.09
C THR A 24 9.40 -14.14 -8.83
N ASP A 25 10.35 -13.27 -9.09
CA ASP A 25 11.69 -13.58 -9.57
C ASP A 25 12.67 -13.98 -8.47
N HIS A 26 12.22 -14.06 -7.23
CA HIS A 26 13.06 -14.43 -6.11
C HIS A 26 12.86 -15.90 -5.71
N GLN A 27 13.72 -16.77 -6.24
CA GLN A 27 13.62 -18.22 -6.09
C GLN A 27 13.57 -18.68 -4.62
N ASN A 28 14.28 -18.01 -3.72
CA ASN A 28 14.28 -18.38 -2.30
C ASN A 28 12.89 -18.23 -1.65
N LEU A 29 11.94 -17.50 -2.24
CA LEU A 29 10.59 -17.33 -1.68
C LEU A 29 9.65 -18.48 -2.02
N LYS A 30 9.99 -19.34 -2.99
CA LYS A 30 9.15 -20.48 -3.36
C LYS A 30 8.91 -21.43 -2.19
N GLY A 31 9.90 -21.56 -1.30
CA GLY A 31 9.87 -22.39 -0.11
C GLY A 31 9.60 -21.63 1.18
N LEU A 32 9.00 -20.44 1.14
CA LEU A 32 8.88 -19.59 2.34
C LEU A 32 8.21 -20.30 3.54
N LEU A 33 7.22 -21.17 3.26
CA LEU A 33 6.52 -21.95 4.30
C LEU A 33 7.31 -23.17 4.77
N THR A 34 8.22 -23.69 3.94
CA THR A 34 9.03 -24.89 4.23
C THR A 34 10.42 -24.56 4.75
N GLN A 35 10.85 -23.31 4.62
CA GLN A 35 12.16 -22.84 5.07
C GLN A 35 12.16 -22.58 6.57
N THR A 36 13.27 -22.93 7.21
CA THR A 36 13.53 -22.60 8.60
C THR A 36 13.61 -21.08 8.75
N ILE A 37 12.76 -20.51 9.61
CA ILE A 37 12.75 -19.05 9.88
C ILE A 37 14.00 -18.71 10.68
N GLN A 38 14.91 -17.95 10.09
CA GLN A 38 16.21 -17.65 10.71
C GLN A 38 16.28 -16.24 11.30
N THR A 39 15.38 -15.34 10.89
CA THR A 39 15.44 -13.94 11.31
C THR A 39 14.09 -13.44 11.85
N PRO A 40 14.10 -12.51 12.84
CA PRO A 40 12.87 -11.80 13.24
C PRO A 40 12.24 -11.06 12.05
N ALA A 41 13.10 -10.64 11.10
CA ALA A 41 12.76 -10.01 9.84
C ALA A 41 12.07 -10.93 8.82
N GLN A 42 12.01 -12.24 9.05
CA GLN A 42 11.19 -13.16 8.27
C GLN A 42 9.90 -13.47 9.02
N TYR A 43 9.97 -13.55 10.34
CA TYR A 43 8.83 -13.88 11.20
C TYR A 43 7.66 -12.89 11.08
N ARG A 44 7.90 -11.57 11.13
CA ARG A 44 6.79 -10.59 10.99
C ARG A 44 6.10 -10.63 9.61
N TRP A 45 6.79 -11.09 8.57
CA TRP A 45 6.31 -11.11 7.19
C TRP A 45 5.51 -12.38 6.99
N LEU A 46 6.01 -13.50 7.52
CA LEU A 46 5.24 -14.73 7.61
C LEU A 46 3.92 -14.51 8.37
N ASN A 47 3.96 -13.81 9.51
CA ASN A 47 2.72 -13.46 10.24
C ASN A 47 1.76 -12.61 9.41
N LYS A 48 2.26 -11.71 8.56
CA LYS A 48 1.42 -10.94 7.63
C LYS A 48 0.81 -11.82 6.52
N LEU A 49 1.48 -12.91 6.16
CA LEU A 49 1.01 -13.85 5.14
C LEU A 49 0.11 -14.94 5.72
N LEU A 50 0.17 -15.17 7.03
CA LEU A 50 -0.68 -16.13 7.72
C LEU A 50 -2.17 -15.76 7.53
N GLY A 51 -2.98 -16.76 7.18
CA GLY A 51 -4.42 -16.60 6.97
C GLY A 51 -4.83 -16.23 5.54
N TYR A 52 -3.88 -16.03 4.62
CA TYR A 52 -4.16 -15.95 3.18
C TYR A 52 -3.94 -17.31 2.52
N ASP A 53 -4.77 -17.64 1.52
CA ASP A 53 -4.56 -18.81 0.65
C ASP A 53 -3.79 -18.35 -0.60
N TYR A 54 -2.51 -18.69 -0.68
CA TYR A 54 -1.65 -18.28 -1.77
C TYR A 54 -0.70 -19.38 -2.23
N VAL A 55 -0.29 -19.29 -3.50
CA VAL A 55 0.74 -20.14 -4.09
C VAL A 55 1.85 -19.26 -4.65
N ILE A 56 3.09 -19.48 -4.22
CA ILE A 56 4.27 -18.75 -4.73
C ILE A 56 4.82 -19.49 -5.96
N LEU A 57 4.86 -18.78 -7.09
CA LEU A 57 5.43 -19.25 -8.34
C LEU A 57 6.70 -18.46 -8.66
N TYR A 58 7.77 -19.17 -9.00
CA TYR A 58 9.00 -18.55 -9.49
C TYR A 58 8.90 -18.29 -10.99
N THR A 59 9.29 -17.10 -11.43
CA THR A 59 9.45 -16.75 -12.85
C THR A 59 10.75 -15.98 -13.01
N PRO A 60 11.64 -16.32 -13.97
CA PRO A 60 12.91 -15.61 -14.13
C PRO A 60 12.68 -14.11 -14.36
N GLY A 61 13.56 -13.27 -13.80
CA GLY A 61 13.42 -11.81 -13.81
C GLY A 61 13.21 -11.21 -15.21
N MET A 62 13.81 -11.82 -16.25
CA MET A 62 13.61 -11.42 -17.65
C MET A 62 12.15 -11.56 -18.14
N ALA A 63 11.35 -12.41 -17.51
CA ALA A 63 9.92 -12.54 -17.80
C ALA A 63 9.05 -11.72 -16.83
N ASN A 64 9.63 -11.16 -15.76
CA ASN A 64 8.95 -10.33 -14.76
C ASN A 64 9.11 -8.83 -15.03
N VAL A 65 9.27 -8.44 -16.30
CA VAL A 65 9.61 -7.07 -16.73
C VAL A 65 8.64 -6.03 -16.20
N VAL A 66 7.35 -6.35 -16.13
CA VAL A 66 6.32 -5.40 -15.66
C VAL A 66 6.49 -5.08 -14.18
N ALA A 67 6.66 -6.10 -13.34
CA ALA A 67 6.85 -5.89 -11.90
C ALA A 67 8.21 -5.24 -11.61
N ASP A 68 9.24 -5.63 -12.36
CA ASP A 68 10.58 -5.05 -12.26
C ASP A 68 10.57 -3.56 -12.62
N ALA A 69 9.96 -3.18 -13.75
CA ALA A 69 9.79 -1.79 -14.16
C ALA A 69 8.99 -0.95 -13.14
N LEU A 70 7.91 -1.50 -12.59
CA LEU A 70 7.13 -0.83 -11.54
C LEU A 70 7.93 -0.65 -10.24
N SER A 71 8.83 -1.59 -9.92
CA SER A 71 9.69 -1.49 -8.75
C SER A 71 10.88 -0.54 -8.93
N HIS A 72 11.36 -0.40 -10.18
CA HIS A 72 12.49 0.46 -10.55
C HIS A 72 12.11 1.92 -10.77
N HIS A 73 10.84 2.24 -11.04
CA HIS A 73 10.43 3.63 -11.19
C HIS A 73 10.47 4.37 -9.85
N SER A 74 11.44 5.29 -9.73
CA SER A 74 11.60 6.12 -8.55
C SER A 74 10.30 6.86 -8.26
N THR A 75 9.93 6.85 -6.99
CA THR A 75 8.77 7.55 -6.44
C THR A 75 8.76 9.04 -6.79
N ALA A 76 9.87 9.63 -7.26
CA ALA A 76 9.92 11.01 -7.74
C ALA A 76 9.05 11.24 -8.99
N SER A 77 9.11 10.34 -9.99
CA SER A 77 8.30 10.47 -11.21
C SER A 77 6.82 10.17 -10.95
N LEU A 78 6.51 9.14 -10.17
CA LEU A 78 5.12 8.80 -9.80
C LEU A 78 4.48 9.86 -8.88
N ARG A 79 5.24 10.51 -8.00
CA ARG A 79 4.74 11.63 -7.18
C ARG A 79 4.30 12.83 -8.02
N LEU A 80 4.96 13.09 -9.15
CA LEU A 80 4.53 14.16 -10.06
C LEU A 80 3.17 13.84 -10.70
N PHE A 81 2.95 12.58 -11.08
CA PHE A 81 1.68 12.14 -11.68
C PHE A 81 0.53 12.06 -10.68
N ILE A 82 0.76 11.59 -9.44
CA ILE A 82 -0.29 11.57 -8.39
C ILE A 82 -0.72 12.99 -8.01
N ARG A 83 0.17 13.98 -8.14
CA ARG A 83 -0.10 15.38 -7.83
C ARG A 83 -1.03 16.07 -8.83
N LEU A 84 -1.26 15.50 -10.01
CA LEU A 84 -2.21 16.03 -11.00
C LEU A 84 -3.67 15.68 -10.65
N SER A 85 -3.89 14.65 -9.82
CA SER A 85 -5.24 14.23 -9.39
C SER A 85 -5.32 14.23 -7.87
N THR A 86 -5.21 15.39 -7.25
CA THR A 86 -5.61 15.55 -5.85
C THR A 86 -7.09 15.91 -5.82
N ALA A 87 -7.91 15.11 -5.14
CA ALA A 87 -9.24 15.56 -4.76
C ALA A 87 -9.06 16.76 -3.83
N THR A 88 -9.39 17.96 -4.31
CA THR A 88 -9.48 19.17 -3.48
C THR A 88 -10.88 19.19 -2.89
N PRO A 89 -11.09 18.73 -1.64
CA PRO A 89 -12.42 18.77 -1.05
C PRO A 89 -12.81 20.24 -0.86
N SER A 90 -13.72 20.73 -1.71
CA SER A 90 -14.28 22.08 -1.64
C SER A 90 -14.95 22.39 -0.30
N ILE A 91 -15.30 21.35 0.47
CA ILE A 91 -15.79 21.47 1.84
C ILE A 91 -14.76 22.13 2.76
N ILE A 92 -13.46 21.85 2.60
CA ILE A 92 -12.43 22.45 3.47
C ILE A 92 -12.37 23.95 3.23
N ASP A 93 -12.41 24.38 1.96
CA ASP A 93 -12.43 25.80 1.61
C ASP A 93 -13.72 26.48 2.11
N GLY A 94 -14.87 25.81 1.96
CA GLY A 94 -16.15 26.29 2.48
C GLY A 94 -16.17 26.43 4.00
N LEU A 95 -15.57 25.49 4.73
CA LEU A 95 -15.42 25.57 6.19
C LEU A 95 -14.49 26.71 6.60
N HIS A 96 -13.35 26.87 5.91
CA HIS A 96 -12.45 28.01 6.14
C HIS A 96 -13.15 29.34 5.93
N GLN A 97 -13.94 29.47 4.86
CA GLN A 97 -14.73 30.66 4.60
C GLN A 97 -15.81 30.88 5.67
N PHE A 98 -16.49 29.82 6.09
CA PHE A 98 -17.52 29.88 7.14
C PHE A 98 -16.97 30.37 8.48
N PHE A 99 -15.83 29.82 8.95
CA PHE A 99 -15.19 30.23 10.20
C PHE A 99 -14.50 31.61 10.14
N SER A 100 -14.34 32.18 8.95
CA SER A 100 -13.72 33.50 8.75
C SER A 100 -14.75 34.62 8.52
N SER A 101 -15.88 34.32 7.88
CA SER A 101 -16.86 35.34 7.44
C SER A 101 -18.24 35.22 8.09
N HIS A 102 -18.64 34.02 8.54
CA HIS A 102 -20.00 33.80 9.03
C HIS A 102 -20.11 34.11 10.52
N PRO A 103 -21.13 34.86 10.98
CA PRO A 103 -21.28 35.26 12.37
C PRO A 103 -21.39 34.07 13.35
N ASN A 104 -22.03 32.98 12.91
CA ASN A 104 -22.10 31.73 13.68
C ASN A 104 -20.77 30.97 13.71
N GLY A 105 -19.96 31.03 12.65
CA GLY A 105 -18.62 30.44 12.65
C GLY A 105 -17.69 31.18 13.62
N LEU A 106 -17.78 32.50 13.66
CA LEU A 106 -17.00 33.36 14.55
C LEU A 106 -17.39 33.24 16.03
N SER A 107 -18.65 32.91 16.34
CA SER A 107 -19.09 32.66 17.72
C SER A 107 -18.55 31.31 18.23
N ILE A 108 -18.62 30.27 17.39
CA ILE A 108 -18.08 28.93 17.69
C ILE A 108 -16.55 29.01 17.86
N ARG A 109 -15.84 29.72 16.98
CA ARG A 109 -14.38 29.90 17.09
C ARG A 109 -13.96 30.58 18.39
N ARG A 110 -14.75 31.54 18.89
CA ARG A 110 -14.50 32.23 20.16
C ARG A 110 -14.82 31.40 21.41
N HIS A 111 -15.67 30.38 21.29
CA HIS A 111 -15.97 29.45 22.40
C HIS A 111 -14.95 28.30 22.54
N LEU A 112 -14.06 28.12 21.55
CA LEU A 112 -13.06 27.07 21.51
C LEU A 112 -11.64 27.53 21.90
N GLN A 113 -11.47 28.82 22.25
CA GLN A 113 -10.26 29.39 22.87
C GLN A 113 -10.51 29.63 24.35
#